data_AF-A0A813YJG7-F1
#
_entry.id   AF-A0A813YJG7-F1
#
_cell.length_a   1.000
_cell.length_b   1.000
_cell.length_c   1.000
_cell.angle_alpha   90.00
_cell.angle_beta   90.00
_cell.angle_gamma   90.00
#
_symmetry.space_group_name_H-M   'P 1'
#
loop_
_entity.id
_entity.type
_entity.pdbx_description
1 polymer ?
#
loop_
_entity_poly.entity_id
_entity_poly.type
_entity_poly.pdbx_seq_one_letter_code
_entity_poly.pdbx_strand_id
1 'polypeptide(L)'
;MGKNKVTDNVKWQIVDLLKGGCKTQQEIAELVGVSQKYGASAHTAYSIRDWFKEQNIEVLPWCPRSPDLSPIENLWSFMFAKLVNTRITSIDHLKQVLHKEWLSVSTEYVQNLINSMPKRVAACFRAKGGHFKY
;
A
#
# COMPACT_ATOMS: atom_id res chain seq x y z
N MET A 1 2.08 -33.13 -12.10
CA MET A 1 2.60 -31.83 -12.56
C MET A 1 2.45 -30.84 -11.40
N GLY A 2 3.48 -30.74 -10.55
CA GLY A 2 3.40 -30.06 -9.25
C GLY A 2 3.54 -28.56 -9.39
N LYS A 3 2.58 -27.81 -8.83
CA LYS A 3 2.68 -26.36 -8.68
C LYS A 3 3.73 -26.07 -7.60
N ASN A 4 4.83 -25.42 -7.98
CA ASN A 4 5.83 -24.93 -7.04
C ASN A 4 5.16 -24.00 -6.02
N LYS A 5 4.99 -24.49 -4.79
CA LYS A 5 4.62 -23.66 -3.64
C LYS A 5 5.77 -22.68 -3.44
N VAL A 6 5.50 -21.40 -3.63
CA VAL A 6 6.34 -20.33 -3.08
C VAL A 6 6.43 -20.62 -1.58
N THR A 7 7.63 -20.98 -1.13
CA THR A 7 7.89 -21.36 0.26
C THR A 7 7.61 -20.16 1.17
N ASP A 8 7.02 -20.43 2.34
CA ASP A 8 6.62 -19.40 3.32
C ASP A 8 7.76 -18.43 3.67
N ASN A 9 9.01 -18.84 3.44
CA ASN A 9 10.23 -18.06 3.64
C ASN A 9 10.29 -16.75 2.83
N VAL A 10 9.73 -16.70 1.62
CA VAL A 10 9.74 -15.47 0.79
C VAL A 10 8.68 -14.47 1.26
N LYS A 11 7.59 -15.00 1.85
CA LYS A 11 6.45 -14.20 2.33
C LYS A 11 6.84 -13.34 3.53
N TRP A 12 7.74 -13.85 4.37
CA TRP A 12 8.24 -13.16 5.56
C TRP A 12 9.41 -12.21 5.27
N GLN A 13 10.14 -12.38 4.18
CA GLN A 13 11.26 -11.48 3.81
C GLN A 13 10.81 -10.04 3.57
N ILE A 14 9.63 -9.81 2.99
CA ILE A 14 9.06 -8.46 2.80
C ILE A 14 8.68 -7.84 4.15
N VAL A 15 8.12 -8.65 5.05
CA VAL A 15 7.75 -8.23 6.40
C VAL A 15 9.00 -7.89 7.22
N ASP A 16 10.08 -8.65 7.08
CA ASP A 16 11.36 -8.39 7.76
C ASP A 16 12.11 -7.19 7.18
N LEU A 17 12.02 -6.94 5.87
CA LEU A 17 12.50 -5.69 5.23
C LEU A 17 11.80 -4.45 5.81
N LEU A 18 10.53 -4.57 6.18
CA LEU A 18 9.75 -3.49 6.77
C LEU A 18 10.03 -3.30 8.27
N LYS A 19 10.39 -4.37 8.99
CA LYS A 19 10.85 -4.30 10.40
C LYS A 19 12.23 -3.63 10.55
N GLY A 20 13.05 -3.67 9.50
CA GLY A 20 14.49 -3.33 9.54
C GLY A 20 14.87 -1.86 9.57
N GLY A 21 13.95 -0.89 9.59
CA GLY A 21 14.38 0.49 9.86
C GLY A 21 13.54 1.67 9.41
N CYS A 22 12.22 1.61 9.23
CA CYS A 22 11.51 2.86 8.91
C CYS A 22 10.09 3.09 9.37
N LYS A 23 9.47 2.19 10.14
CA LYS A 23 8.25 2.40 10.92
C LYS A 23 7.92 1.10 11.65
N THR A 24 7.50 1.19 12.90
CA THR A 24 7.08 0.05 13.74
C THR A 24 5.94 -0.72 13.07
N GLN A 25 5.72 -1.99 13.46
CA GLN A 25 4.58 -2.77 12.98
C GLN A 25 3.25 -2.03 13.18
N GLN A 26 3.14 -1.19 14.22
CA GLN A 26 2.00 -0.35 14.49
C GLN A 26 1.92 0.85 13.54
N GLU A 27 3.01 1.57 13.28
CA GLU A 27 3.02 2.66 12.30
C GLU A 27 2.78 2.14 10.87
N ILE A 28 3.26 0.94 10.52
CA ILE A 28 2.91 0.25 9.28
C ILE A 28 1.45 -0.17 9.33
N ALA A 29 0.94 -0.71 10.44
CA ALA A 29 -0.47 -1.01 10.62
C ALA A 29 -1.35 0.23 10.79
N GLU A 30 -0.81 1.44 10.85
CA GLU A 30 -1.53 2.72 10.79
C GLU A 30 -1.46 3.31 9.38
N LEU A 31 -0.29 3.20 8.70
CA LEU A 31 -0.13 3.48 7.27
C LEU A 31 -0.98 2.52 6.39
N VAL A 32 -1.01 1.26 6.79
CA VAL A 32 -1.67 0.09 6.18
C VAL A 32 -2.90 -0.32 7.00
N GLY A 33 -3.18 0.36 8.12
CA GLY A 33 -4.46 0.29 8.86
C GLY A 33 -5.62 0.84 8.07
N VAL A 34 -5.31 1.61 7.04
CA VAL A 34 -6.12 1.71 5.85
C VAL A 34 -5.68 0.58 4.90
N SER A 35 -6.04 -0.67 5.22
CA SER A 35 -5.72 -1.79 4.33
C SER A 35 -6.61 -1.65 3.09
N GLN A 36 -6.13 -0.85 2.13
CA GLN A 36 -6.67 -0.64 0.80
C GLN A 36 -6.66 -1.97 0.06
N LYS A 37 -7.78 -2.70 0.20
CA LYS A 37 -7.93 -4.03 -0.41
C LYS A 37 -8.58 -3.87 -1.76
N TYR A 38 -7.80 -4.00 -2.82
CA TYR A 38 -8.20 -4.00 -4.24
C TYR A 38 -9.15 -5.16 -4.64
N GLY A 39 -9.99 -5.67 -3.74
CA GLY A 39 -10.99 -6.71 -4.02
C GLY A 39 -10.43 -8.07 -4.46
N ALA A 40 -9.11 -8.28 -4.48
CA ALA A 40 -8.53 -9.53 -4.95
C ALA A 40 -8.80 -10.70 -3.99
N SER A 41 -9.11 -11.87 -4.55
CA SER A 41 -9.52 -13.07 -3.80
C SER A 41 -8.45 -13.57 -2.82
N ALA A 42 -7.17 -13.34 -3.12
CA ALA A 42 -6.07 -13.67 -2.21
C ALA A 42 -6.16 -12.93 -0.86
N HIS A 43 -6.77 -11.74 -0.82
CA HIS A 43 -6.89 -10.92 0.38
C HIS A 43 -8.21 -11.13 1.14
N THR A 44 -9.13 -11.91 0.58
CA THR A 44 -10.39 -12.34 1.23
C THR A 44 -10.33 -13.80 1.68
N ALA A 45 -9.20 -14.48 1.46
CA ALA A 45 -8.95 -15.84 1.92
C ALA A 45 -9.09 -15.95 3.44
N TYR A 46 -9.57 -17.12 3.90
CA TYR A 46 -9.85 -17.40 5.30
C TYR A 46 -8.62 -17.19 6.19
N SER A 47 -7.47 -17.73 5.79
CA SER A 47 -6.19 -17.58 6.51
C SER A 47 -5.75 -16.12 6.69
N ILE A 48 -6.04 -15.27 5.70
CA ILE A 48 -5.72 -13.84 5.77
C ILE A 48 -6.68 -13.11 6.72
N ARG A 49 -7.97 -13.47 6.69
CA ARG A 49 -8.97 -12.90 7.60
C ARG A 49 -8.69 -13.26 9.06
N ASP A 50 -8.32 -14.50 9.32
CA ASP A 50 -7.99 -14.96 10.68
C ASP A 50 -6.74 -14.28 11.21
N TRP A 51 -5.69 -14.15 10.39
CA TRP A 51 -4.51 -13.38 10.77
C TRP A 51 -4.84 -11.92 11.14
N PHE A 52 -5.69 -11.24 10.35
CA PHE A 52 -6.11 -9.87 10.71
C PHE A 52 -6.83 -9.79 12.06
N LYS A 53 -7.68 -10.78 12.37
CA LYS A 53 -8.36 -10.87 13.68
C LYS A 53 -7.36 -11.09 14.81
N GLU A 54 -6.40 -12.01 14.64
CA GLU A 54 -5.36 -12.28 15.63
C GLU A 54 -4.49 -11.05 15.92
N GLN A 55 -4.27 -10.19 14.91
CA GLN A 55 -3.52 -8.95 15.06
C GLN A 55 -4.38 -7.77 15.55
N ASN A 56 -5.68 -7.96 15.84
CA ASN A 56 -6.63 -6.89 16.20
C ASN A 56 -6.68 -5.75 15.16
N ILE A 57 -6.52 -6.09 13.88
CA ILE A 57 -6.58 -5.11 12.78
C ILE A 57 -8.00 -5.10 12.22
N GLU A 58 -8.69 -3.96 12.36
CA GLU A 58 -9.99 -3.75 11.72
C GLU A 58 -9.83 -3.58 10.21
N VAL A 59 -10.61 -4.33 9.43
CA VAL A 59 -10.61 -4.24 7.97
C VAL A 59 -11.80 -3.41 7.53
N LEU A 60 -11.53 -2.23 6.99
CA LEU A 60 -12.58 -1.35 6.45
C LEU A 60 -13.26 -1.99 5.21
N PRO A 61 -14.58 -1.79 5.03
CA PRO A 61 -15.26 -2.15 3.80
C PRO A 61 -14.71 -1.30 2.64
N TRP A 62 -14.40 -1.95 1.52
CA TRP A 62 -13.78 -1.29 0.37
C TRP A 62 -14.56 -1.53 -0.92
N CYS A 63 -14.76 -0.47 -1.71
CA CYS A 63 -15.37 -0.56 -3.03
C CYS A 63 -14.38 -1.19 -4.03
N PRO A 64 -14.74 -2.27 -4.74
CA PRO A 64 -13.88 -2.83 -5.78
C PRO A 64 -13.55 -1.78 -6.85
N ARG A 65 -12.32 -1.82 -7.39
CA ARG A 65 -11.85 -0.96 -8.49
C ARG A 65 -11.90 0.55 -8.20
N SER A 66 -11.67 0.95 -6.95
CA SER A 66 -11.58 2.37 -6.58
C SER A 66 -10.15 2.80 -6.23
N PRO A 67 -9.20 2.84 -7.19
CA PRO A 67 -7.86 3.36 -6.94
C PRO A 67 -7.88 4.83 -6.51
N ASP A 68 -8.89 5.59 -6.95
CA ASP A 68 -9.09 7.00 -6.58
C ASP A 68 -9.27 7.20 -5.06
N LEU A 69 -9.76 6.18 -4.36
CA LEU A 69 -9.90 6.20 -2.90
C LEU A 69 -8.63 5.81 -2.16
N SER A 70 -7.58 5.38 -2.85
CA SER A 70 -6.39 4.73 -2.29
C SER A 70 -5.20 5.71 -2.15
N PRO A 71 -4.97 6.34 -0.97
CA PRO A 71 -3.80 7.16 -0.69
C PRO A 71 -2.46 6.62 -1.17
N ILE A 72 -2.26 5.29 -1.12
CA ILE A 72 -0.97 4.70 -1.53
C ILE A 72 -0.70 4.87 -3.02
N GLU A 73 -1.73 4.99 -3.87
CA GLU A 73 -1.56 5.26 -5.31
C GLU A 73 -0.91 6.62 -5.56
N ASN A 74 -1.20 7.62 -4.71
CA ASN A 74 -0.52 8.92 -4.80
C ASN A 74 0.93 8.83 -4.36
N LEU A 75 1.19 8.06 -3.30
CA LEU A 75 2.54 7.84 -2.81
C LEU A 75 3.39 7.15 -3.90
N TRP A 76 2.84 6.13 -4.55
CA TRP A 76 3.47 5.50 -5.70
C TRP A 76 3.68 6.49 -6.84
N SER A 77 2.67 7.27 -7.20
CA SER A 77 2.78 8.28 -8.26
C SER A 77 3.89 9.30 -7.97
N PHE A 78 4.02 9.74 -6.71
CA PHE A 78 5.07 10.65 -6.26
C PHE A 78 6.46 10.01 -6.41
N MET A 79 6.62 8.76 -5.99
CA MET A 79 7.90 8.04 -6.12
C MET A 79 8.26 7.78 -7.59
N PHE A 80 7.30 7.33 -8.40
CA PHE A 80 7.54 7.04 -9.82
C PHE A 80 7.84 8.30 -10.64
N ALA A 81 7.24 9.45 -10.31
CA ALA A 81 7.55 10.71 -10.97
C ALA A 81 9.05 11.06 -10.92
N LYS A 82 9.72 10.70 -9.82
CA LYS A 82 11.17 10.89 -9.69
C LYS A 82 11.99 9.85 -10.45
N LEU A 83 11.46 8.64 -10.61
CA LEU A 83 12.09 7.59 -11.41
C LEU A 83 12.09 7.89 -12.91
N VAL A 84 11.09 8.63 -13.42
CA VAL A 84 10.99 8.98 -14.85
C VAL A 84 12.26 9.65 -15.38
N ASN A 85 12.93 10.43 -14.54
CA ASN A 85 14.16 11.15 -14.91
C ASN A 85 15.45 10.40 -14.55
N THR A 86 15.35 9.17 -14.02
CA THR A 86 16.50 8.39 -13.57
C THR A 86 16.80 7.27 -14.58
N ARG A 87 18.03 7.23 -15.09
CA ARG A 87 18.47 6.11 -15.94
C ARG A 87 18.70 4.86 -15.09
N ILE A 88 17.74 3.94 -15.12
CA ILE A 88 17.86 2.64 -14.47
C ILE A 88 18.71 1.70 -15.33
N THR A 89 19.68 1.03 -14.70
CA THR A 89 20.68 0.19 -15.39
C THR A 89 20.62 -1.29 -14.98
N SER A 90 19.97 -1.60 -13.86
CA SER A 90 19.76 -2.97 -13.38
C SER A 90 18.59 -3.02 -12.39
N ILE A 91 18.14 -4.24 -12.06
CA ILE A 91 17.11 -4.46 -11.03
C ILE A 91 17.60 -3.97 -9.66
N ASP A 92 18.87 -4.18 -9.32
CA ASP A 92 19.41 -3.75 -8.02
C ASP A 92 19.56 -2.23 -7.95
N HIS A 93 19.92 -1.58 -9.06
CA HIS A 93 19.89 -0.13 -9.15
C HIS A 93 18.46 0.40 -8.95
N LEU A 94 17.45 -0.21 -9.58
CA LEU A 94 16.04 0.16 -9.37
C LEU A 94 15.63 0.06 -7.90
N LYS A 95 15.98 -1.04 -7.22
CA LYS A 95 15.68 -1.23 -5.79
C LYS A 95 16.32 -0.15 -4.93
N GLN A 96 17.59 0.19 -5.18
CA GLN A 96 18.30 1.23 -4.45
C GLN A 96 17.66 2.61 -4.62
N VAL A 97 17.29 2.97 -5.86
CA VAL A 97 16.62 4.26 -6.12
C VAL A 97 15.25 4.29 -5.46
N LEU A 98 14.43 3.23 -5.60
CA LEU A 98 13.13 3.14 -4.93
C LEU A 98 13.25 3.26 -3.41
N HIS A 99 14.22 2.57 -2.81
CA HIS A 99 14.46 2.63 -1.37
C HIS A 99 14.87 4.05 -0.93
N LYS A 100 15.77 4.69 -1.67
CA LYS A 100 16.15 6.09 -1.42
C LYS A 100 14.95 7.03 -1.51
N GLU A 101 14.13 6.87 -2.53
CA GLU A 101 12.94 7.73 -2.69
C GLU A 101 11.92 7.49 -1.59
N TRP A 102 11.70 6.25 -1.18
CA TRP A 102 10.84 5.90 -0.06
C TRP A 102 11.27 6.60 1.23
N LEU A 103 12.58 6.58 1.54
CA LEU A 103 13.14 7.27 2.69
C LEU A 103 13.05 8.80 2.58
N SER A 104 12.95 9.35 1.36
CA SER A 104 12.80 10.80 1.15
C SER A 104 11.38 11.31 1.38
N VAL A 105 10.38 10.41 1.46
CA VAL A 105 8.99 10.80 1.69
C VAL A 105 8.85 11.30 3.12
N SER A 106 8.43 12.56 3.28
CA SER A 106 8.20 13.12 4.60
C SER A 106 6.97 12.51 5.26
N THR A 107 7.00 12.38 6.59
CA THR A 107 5.83 11.98 7.38
C THR A 107 4.66 12.94 7.15
N GLU A 108 4.94 14.23 6.98
CA GLU A 108 3.93 15.26 6.67
C GLU A 108 3.19 14.96 5.35
N TYR A 109 3.91 14.54 4.30
CA TYR A 109 3.29 14.19 3.03
C TYR A 109 2.32 13.01 3.20
N VAL A 110 2.73 11.97 3.92
CA VAL A 110 1.87 10.82 4.22
C VAL A 110 0.66 11.23 5.05
N GLN A 111 0.85 12.07 6.07
CA GLN A 111 -0.24 12.57 6.90
C GLN A 111 -1.25 13.37 6.08
N ASN A 112 -0.80 14.20 5.14
CA ASN A 112 -1.67 14.95 4.25
C ASN A 112 -2.48 14.03 3.31
N LEU A 113 -1.89 12.93 2.83
CA LEU A 113 -2.62 11.92 2.07
C LEU A 113 -3.73 11.26 2.90
N ILE A 114 -3.44 10.90 4.15
CA ILE A 114 -4.44 10.34 5.08
C ILE A 114 -5.54 11.36 5.35
N ASN A 115 -5.17 12.60 5.68
CA ASN A 115 -6.11 13.70 5.95
C ASN A 115 -6.99 14.05 4.75
N SER A 116 -6.58 13.70 3.53
CA SER A 116 -7.39 13.92 2.32
C SER A 116 -8.55 12.92 2.17
N MET A 117 -8.57 11.82 2.92
CA MET A 117 -9.55 10.73 2.76
C MET A 117 -11.02 11.18 2.87
N PRO A 118 -11.43 12.01 3.86
CA PRO A 118 -12.81 12.48 3.93
C PRO A 118 -13.25 13.22 2.66
N LYS A 119 -12.35 14.02 2.06
CA LYS A 119 -12.62 14.75 0.81
C LYS A 119 -12.79 13.79 -0.37
N ARG A 120 -11.94 12.75 -0.47
CA ARG A 120 -12.02 11.71 -1.51
C ARG A 120 -13.32 10.91 -1.42
N VAL A 121 -13.69 10.50 -0.22
CA VAL A 121 -14.95 9.76 0.02
C VAL A 121 -16.15 10.62 -0.37
N ALA A 122 -16.15 11.91 0.00
CA ALA A 122 -17.21 12.84 -0.40
C ALA A 122 -17.26 13.05 -1.92
N ALA A 123 -16.10 13.08 -2.61
CA ALA A 123 -16.04 13.17 -4.06
C ALA A 123 -16.58 11.91 -4.75
N CYS A 124 -16.21 10.72 -4.26
CA CYS A 124 -16.74 9.44 -4.71
C CYS A 124 -18.26 9.37 -4.56
N PHE A 125 -18.77 9.81 -3.40
CA PHE A 125 -20.20 9.87 -3.13
C PHE A 125 -20.92 10.80 -4.13
N ARG A 126 -20.40 12.00 -4.36
CA ARG A 126 -20.97 12.94 -5.36
C ARG A 126 -20.93 12.38 -6.78
N ALA A 127 -19.88 11.63 -7.12
CA ALA A 127 -19.74 10.95 -8.41
C ALA A 127 -20.59 9.68 -8.53
N LYS A 128 -21.35 9.31 -7.48
CA LYS A 128 -22.17 8.08 -7.42
C LYS A 128 -21.37 6.82 -7.77
N GLY A 129 -20.10 6.76 -7.33
CA GLY A 129 -19.18 5.66 -7.62
C GLY A 129 -18.52 5.71 -9.01
N GLY A 130 -18.77 6.75 -9.82
CA GLY A 130 -18.00 7.05 -11.03
C GLY A 130 -16.63 7.66 -10.74
N HIS A 131 -15.85 7.93 -11.78
CA HIS A 131 -14.53 8.56 -11.64
C HIS A 131 -14.62 10.00 -11.10
N PHE A 132 -13.67 10.38 -10.25
CA PHE A 132 -13.62 11.72 -9.64
C PHE A 132 -12.18 12.21 -9.45
N LYS A 133 -12.03 13.52 -9.32
CA LYS A 133 -10.80 14.19 -8.88
C LYS A 133 -10.96 14.67 -7.44
N TYR A 134 -9.88 14.79 -6.69
CA TYR A 134 -9.88 15.21 -5.27
C TYR A 134 -8.78 16.21 -4.97
#